data_AF-A0A942BBC4-F1
#
_entry.id   AF-A0A942BBC4-F1
#
_cell.length_a   1.000
_cell.length_b   1.000
_cell.length_c   1.000
_cell.angle_alpha   90.00
_cell.angle_beta   90.00
_cell.angle_gamma   90.00
#
_symmetry.space_group_name_H-M   'P 1'
#
loop_
_entity.id
_entity.type
_entity.pdbx_description
1 polymer ?
#
loop_
_entity_poly.entity_id
_entity_poly.type
_entity_poly.pdbx_seq_one_letter_code
_entity_poly.pdbx_strand_id
1 'polypeptide(L)'
;MSKRAPLPDSEKRFRRGKLLCRAKGNTCGAFAVAGREVCYHHGGAPGTGRPVSTGKYAKVNLPARLAARYEELKSDKDLTSVRNNIAFLIALSEEKWADLGEVRSAENWDKAIEVLKEAQQVTSEANRGVKDSSIRGKLIQRGRRKMEELVSILEEGQRQVQAEKEIREIYQEIGKLATVEQNRINKLSSTMTVEQAMALISKLSTLINEHVPDKAVRDRISRELILTLNQEAS
;
A
#
# COMPACT_ATOMS: atom_id res chain seq x y z
N MET A 1 17.58 5.18 -23.51
CA MET A 1 18.74 5.07 -24.43
C MET A 1 18.47 3.92 -25.35
N SER A 2 18.54 4.20 -26.65
CA SER A 2 18.32 3.26 -27.75
C SER A 2 19.01 1.92 -27.47
N LYS A 3 18.28 0.82 -27.67
CA LYS A 3 18.90 -0.50 -27.85
C LYS A 3 19.90 -0.31 -28.98
N ARG A 4 21.20 -0.13 -28.67
CA ARG A 4 22.21 -0.20 -29.72
C ARG A 4 22.15 -1.64 -30.20
N ALA A 5 21.65 -1.80 -31.43
CA ALA A 5 21.70 -3.05 -32.16
C ALA A 5 23.12 -3.63 -32.06
N PRO A 6 23.28 -4.97 -32.10
CA PRO A 6 24.60 -5.56 -32.26
C PRO A 6 25.32 -4.81 -33.38
N LEU A 7 26.55 -4.38 -33.12
CA LEU A 7 27.31 -3.61 -34.10
C LEU A 7 27.41 -4.49 -35.36
N PRO A 8 27.21 -3.92 -36.56
CA PRO A 8 27.48 -4.65 -37.78
C PRO A 8 28.92 -5.18 -37.73
N ASP A 9 29.19 -6.34 -38.33
CA ASP A 9 30.50 -7.00 -38.21
C ASP A 9 31.66 -6.09 -38.63
N SER A 10 31.39 -5.09 -39.49
CA SER A 10 32.32 -4.04 -39.90
C SER A 10 32.84 -3.14 -38.75
N GLU A 11 32.13 -3.06 -37.63
CA GLU A 11 32.47 -2.21 -36.47
C GLU A 11 33.05 -3.01 -35.30
N LYS A 12 33.10 -4.35 -35.40
CA LYS A 12 33.72 -5.23 -34.42
C LYS A 12 35.23 -5.21 -34.60
N ARG A 13 35.97 -4.93 -33.53
CA ARG A 13 37.44 -4.97 -33.56
C ARG A 13 37.96 -6.29 -33.03
N PHE A 14 38.87 -6.89 -33.78
CA PHE A 14 39.57 -8.10 -33.38
C PHE A 14 41.05 -7.81 -33.18
N ARG A 15 41.66 -8.51 -32.22
CA ARG A 15 43.11 -8.54 -32.06
C ARG A 15 43.52 -10.00 -31.88
N ARG A 16 44.44 -10.49 -32.71
CA ARG A 16 44.88 -11.90 -32.68
C ARG A 16 43.70 -12.90 -32.75
N GLY A 17 42.74 -12.63 -33.62
CA GLY A 17 41.55 -13.48 -33.82
C GLY A 17 40.50 -13.45 -32.69
N LYS A 18 40.71 -12.66 -31.62
CA LYS A 18 39.76 -12.53 -30.50
C LYS A 18 39.04 -11.19 -30.53
N LEU A 19 37.73 -11.20 -30.23
CA LEU A 19 36.89 -10.01 -30.18
C LEU A 19 37.33 -9.09 -29.04
N LEU A 20 37.40 -7.78 -29.31
CA LEU A 20 37.67 -6.75 -28.31
C LEU A 20 36.37 -6.22 -27.69
N CYS A 21 36.48 -5.72 -26.47
CA CYS A 21 35.39 -5.12 -25.73
C CYS A 21 34.83 -3.87 -26.42
N ARG A 22 33.51 -3.84 -26.63
CA ARG A 22 32.79 -2.71 -27.24
C ARG A 22 32.57 -1.52 -26.33
N ALA A 23 32.85 -1.65 -25.04
CA ALA A 23 32.64 -0.57 -24.08
C ALA A 23 33.47 0.67 -24.45
N LYS A 24 32.92 1.85 -24.14
CA LYS A 24 33.54 3.16 -24.45
C LYS A 24 33.91 3.31 -25.94
N GLY A 25 33.11 2.75 -26.85
CA GLY A 25 33.34 2.86 -28.30
C GLY A 25 34.61 2.13 -28.76
N ASN A 26 34.83 0.90 -28.31
CA ASN A 26 35.99 0.07 -28.68
C ASN A 26 37.37 0.61 -28.25
N THR A 27 37.44 1.53 -27.28
CA THR A 27 38.70 2.09 -26.76
C THR A 27 39.27 1.32 -25.57
N CYS A 28 38.49 0.41 -24.98
CA CYS A 28 38.91 -0.39 -23.82
C CYS A 28 40.14 -1.27 -24.09
N GLY A 29 40.31 -1.79 -25.31
CA GLY A 29 41.46 -2.60 -25.70
C GLY A 29 41.54 -4.03 -25.10
N ALA A 30 40.70 -4.35 -24.10
CA ALA A 30 40.62 -5.69 -23.50
C ALA A 30 39.78 -6.65 -24.36
N PHE A 31 40.05 -7.96 -24.25
CA PHE A 31 39.26 -8.99 -24.93
C PHE A 31 37.86 -9.12 -24.33
N ALA A 32 36.86 -9.30 -25.20
CA ALA A 32 35.51 -9.63 -24.80
C ALA A 32 35.46 -11.06 -24.23
N VAL A 33 34.58 -11.29 -23.25
CA VAL A 33 34.35 -12.63 -22.71
C VAL A 33 33.62 -13.48 -23.75
N ALA A 34 33.94 -14.77 -23.83
CA ALA A 34 33.33 -15.69 -24.80
C ALA A 34 31.79 -15.60 -24.76
N GLY A 35 31.16 -15.42 -25.92
CA GLY A 35 29.71 -15.24 -26.06
C GLY A 35 29.17 -13.85 -25.70
N ARG A 36 30.03 -12.88 -25.38
CA ARG A 36 29.64 -11.48 -25.10
C ARG A 36 30.47 -10.50 -25.93
N GLU A 37 30.00 -9.26 -26.02
CA GLU A 37 30.71 -8.17 -26.71
C GLU A 37 31.48 -7.25 -25.75
N VAL A 38 31.55 -7.58 -24.45
CA VAL A 38 32.22 -6.77 -23.41
C VAL A 38 33.21 -7.63 -22.60
N CYS A 39 34.28 -7.01 -22.09
CA CYS A 39 35.28 -7.69 -21.26
C CYS A 39 34.80 -7.88 -19.81
N TYR A 40 35.55 -8.66 -19.05
CA TYR A 40 35.30 -8.95 -17.63
C TYR A 40 34.95 -7.69 -16.81
N HIS A 41 35.71 -6.60 -16.98
CA HIS A 41 35.55 -5.34 -16.23
C HIS A 41 34.40 -4.44 -16.72
N HIS A 42 33.87 -4.68 -17.93
CA HIS A 42 32.78 -3.89 -18.51
C HIS A 42 31.48 -4.72 -18.63
N GLY A 43 31.27 -5.67 -17.72
CA GLY A 43 30.04 -6.47 -17.62
C GLY A 43 30.13 -7.89 -18.20
N GLY A 44 31.33 -8.35 -18.54
CA GLY A 44 31.57 -9.72 -19.03
C GLY A 44 31.78 -10.76 -17.92
N ALA A 45 32.07 -10.32 -16.70
CA ALA A 45 32.35 -11.21 -15.57
C ALA A 45 31.12 -12.05 -15.16
N PRO A 46 31.27 -13.38 -14.97
CA PRO A 46 30.25 -14.20 -14.33
C PRO A 46 30.06 -13.75 -12.87
N GLY A 47 28.82 -13.52 -12.44
CA GLY A 47 28.54 -13.18 -11.05
C GLY A 47 28.74 -11.71 -10.65
N THR A 48 28.91 -10.75 -11.58
CA THR A 48 28.82 -9.31 -11.25
C THR A 48 27.39 -8.82 -10.97
N GLY A 49 26.54 -9.70 -10.42
CA GLY A 49 25.33 -9.35 -9.69
C GLY A 49 25.68 -8.67 -8.38
N ARG A 50 26.40 -7.55 -8.43
CA ARG A 50 26.40 -6.62 -7.29
C ARG A 50 24.94 -6.29 -7.01
N PRO A 51 24.48 -6.38 -5.75
CA PRO A 51 23.16 -5.90 -5.37
C PRO A 51 22.97 -4.51 -5.95
N VAL A 52 21.78 -4.24 -6.49
CA VAL A 52 21.44 -2.95 -7.08
C VAL A 52 21.55 -1.88 -5.99
N SER A 53 22.71 -1.24 -5.85
CA SER A 53 23.00 -0.35 -4.72
C SER A 53 22.61 1.10 -4.99
N THR A 54 22.43 1.49 -6.26
CA THR A 54 22.21 2.88 -6.67
C THR A 54 20.88 3.13 -7.38
N GLY A 55 19.95 2.16 -7.35
CA GLY A 55 18.60 2.29 -7.92
C GLY A 55 18.61 2.84 -9.36
N LYS A 56 18.13 4.07 -9.54
CA LYS A 56 17.99 4.77 -10.84
C LYS A 56 19.29 4.94 -11.66
N TYR A 57 20.46 4.78 -11.04
CA TYR A 57 21.76 4.88 -11.72
C TYR A 57 22.37 3.52 -12.10
N ALA A 58 21.77 2.41 -11.68
CA ALA A 58 22.20 1.05 -12.02
C ALA A 58 21.83 0.61 -13.45
N LYS A 59 21.43 1.55 -14.31
CA LYS A 59 20.88 1.34 -15.66
C LYS A 59 21.73 0.47 -16.58
N VAL A 60 23.02 0.28 -16.28
CA VAL A 60 23.94 -0.51 -17.09
C VAL A 60 23.74 -2.03 -16.92
N ASN A 61 23.13 -2.50 -15.81
CA ASN A 61 23.08 -3.94 -15.47
C ASN A 61 21.67 -4.49 -15.09
N LEU A 62 20.57 -3.77 -15.39
CA LEU A 62 19.23 -4.30 -15.11
C LEU A 62 18.83 -5.38 -16.13
N PRO A 63 18.31 -6.55 -15.70
CA PRO A 63 17.72 -7.53 -16.61
C PRO A 63 16.63 -6.90 -17.49
N ALA A 64 16.53 -7.33 -18.75
CA ALA A 64 15.63 -6.72 -19.74
C ALA A 64 14.17 -6.64 -19.26
N ARG A 65 13.67 -7.70 -18.58
CA ARG A 65 12.33 -7.72 -17.96
C ARG A 65 12.14 -6.60 -16.93
N LEU A 66 13.14 -6.38 -16.08
CA LEU A 66 13.09 -5.39 -15.01
C LEU A 66 13.22 -3.96 -15.55
N ALA A 67 14.05 -3.75 -16.58
CA ALA A 67 14.17 -2.47 -17.26
C ALA A 67 12.87 -2.05 -17.97
N ALA A 68 12.20 -3.00 -18.65
CA ALA A 68 10.90 -2.75 -19.26
C ALA A 68 9.83 -2.38 -18.22
N ARG A 69 9.75 -3.15 -17.12
CA ARG A 69 8.83 -2.86 -16.03
C ARG A 69 9.11 -1.51 -15.35
N TYR A 70 10.38 -1.12 -15.21
CA TYR A 70 10.75 0.19 -14.66
C TYR A 70 10.27 1.35 -15.52
N GLU A 71 10.45 1.27 -16.85
CA GLU A 71 9.98 2.34 -17.74
C GLU A 71 8.45 2.40 -17.80
N GLU A 72 7.76 1.26 -17.74
CA GLU A 72 6.29 1.20 -17.63
C GLU A 72 5.78 1.93 -16.37
N LEU A 73 6.35 1.60 -15.20
CA LEU A 73 5.97 2.22 -13.93
C LEU A 73 6.33 3.70 -13.85
N LYS A 74 7.33 4.17 -14.60
CA LYS A 74 7.74 5.59 -14.60
C LYS A 74 6.68 6.51 -15.22
N SER A 75 5.89 5.99 -16.15
CA SER A 75 4.78 6.71 -16.77
C SER A 75 3.44 6.53 -16.06
N ASP A 76 3.39 5.68 -15.04
CA ASP A 76 2.18 5.36 -14.31
C ASP A 76 1.81 6.51 -13.34
N LYS A 77 0.66 7.15 -13.60
CA LYS A 77 0.15 8.26 -12.79
C LYS A 77 -0.41 7.79 -11.44
N ASP A 78 -0.74 6.52 -11.32
CA ASP A 78 -1.28 5.92 -10.11
C ASP A 78 -0.25 5.07 -9.35
N LEU A 79 1.03 5.14 -9.75
CA LEU A 79 2.13 4.44 -9.08
C LEU A 79 2.15 4.66 -7.55
N THR A 80 1.77 5.85 -7.10
CA THR A 80 1.73 6.24 -5.68
C THR A 80 0.33 6.21 -5.09
N SER A 81 -0.69 5.82 -5.86
CA SER A 81 -2.03 5.67 -5.35
C SER A 81 -2.11 4.44 -4.45
N VAL A 82 -2.80 4.59 -3.32
CA VAL A 82 -3.07 3.49 -2.40
C VAL A 82 -4.55 3.11 -2.37
N ARG A 83 -5.34 3.56 -3.35
CA ARG A 83 -6.79 3.28 -3.43
C ARG A 83 -7.10 1.79 -3.48
N ASN A 84 -6.34 1.03 -4.26
CA ASN A 84 -6.55 -0.41 -4.37
C ASN A 84 -6.21 -1.14 -3.06
N ASN A 85 -5.19 -0.67 -2.34
CA ASN A 85 -4.86 -1.21 -1.02
C ASN A 85 -5.97 -0.92 -0.01
N ILE A 86 -6.51 0.31 -0.01
CA ILE A 86 -7.64 0.69 0.83
C ILE A 86 -8.86 -0.18 0.50
N ALA A 87 -9.20 -0.33 -0.80
CA ALA A 87 -10.33 -1.14 -1.23
C ALA A 87 -10.19 -2.62 -0.82
N PHE A 88 -8.99 -3.18 -0.96
CA PHE A 88 -8.69 -4.54 -0.50
C PHE A 88 -8.88 -4.68 1.02
N LEU A 89 -8.37 -3.74 1.81
CA LEU A 89 -8.52 -3.78 3.27
C LEU A 89 -9.98 -3.61 3.71
N ILE A 90 -10.77 -2.79 3.01
CA ILE A 90 -12.21 -2.67 3.26
C ILE A 90 -12.89 -4.01 2.98
N ALA A 91 -12.68 -4.61 1.81
CA ALA A 91 -13.25 -5.90 1.47
C ALA A 91 -12.87 -7.01 2.47
N LEU A 92 -11.59 -7.05 2.88
CA LEU A 92 -11.12 -7.98 3.90
C LEU A 92 -11.80 -7.75 5.26
N SER A 93 -12.05 -6.50 5.63
CA SER A 93 -12.77 -6.18 6.87
C SER A 93 -14.23 -6.63 6.81
N GLU A 94 -14.89 -6.51 5.66
CA GLU A 94 -16.28 -6.95 5.45
C GLU A 94 -16.39 -8.47 5.53
N GLU A 95 -15.44 -9.20 4.95
CA GLU A 95 -15.35 -10.66 5.08
C GLU A 95 -15.21 -11.09 6.55
N LYS A 96 -14.30 -10.44 7.30
CA LYS A 96 -14.12 -10.70 8.73
C LYS A 96 -15.35 -10.35 9.58
N TRP A 97 -16.07 -9.30 9.23
CA TRP A 97 -17.32 -8.95 9.90
C TRP A 97 -18.41 -9.99 9.64
N ALA A 98 -18.48 -10.55 8.44
CA ALA A 98 -19.43 -11.61 8.11
C ALA A 98 -19.15 -12.89 8.92
N ASP A 99 -17.88 -13.23 9.14
CA ASP A 99 -17.47 -14.40 9.93
C ASP A 99 -17.83 -14.30 11.42
N LEU A 100 -17.93 -13.10 11.98
CA LEU A 100 -18.25 -12.87 13.40
C LEU A 100 -19.69 -13.27 13.78
N GLY A 101 -20.57 -13.47 12.79
CA GLY A 101 -21.98 -13.80 13.01
C GLY A 101 -22.77 -12.71 13.73
N GLU A 102 -23.99 -13.04 14.16
CA GLU A 102 -24.90 -12.07 14.79
C GLU A 102 -24.75 -11.98 16.33
N VAL A 103 -24.18 -13.01 16.97
CA VAL A 103 -24.12 -13.10 18.43
C VAL A 103 -23.04 -12.16 18.96
N ARG A 104 -23.45 -11.17 19.73
CA ARG A 104 -22.53 -10.17 20.27
C ARG A 104 -21.70 -10.75 21.41
N SER A 105 -20.44 -10.30 21.53
CA SER A 105 -19.53 -10.73 22.61
C SER A 105 -20.11 -10.53 24.01
N ALA A 106 -20.92 -9.49 24.23
CA ALA A 106 -21.64 -9.27 25.48
C ALA A 106 -22.67 -10.36 25.81
N GLU A 107 -23.40 -10.87 24.81
CA GLU A 107 -24.40 -11.93 25.00
C GLU A 107 -23.74 -13.25 25.38
N ASN A 108 -22.54 -13.52 24.85
CA ASN A 108 -21.74 -14.68 25.25
C ASN A 108 -21.26 -14.58 26.71
N TRP A 109 -20.94 -13.38 27.19
CA TRP A 109 -20.58 -13.17 28.61
C TRP A 109 -21.76 -13.42 29.55
N ASP A 110 -22.94 -12.92 29.22
CA ASP A 110 -24.14 -13.15 30.04
C ASP A 110 -24.47 -14.66 30.11
N LYS A 111 -24.44 -15.35 28.96
CA LYS A 111 -24.61 -16.82 28.89
C LYS A 111 -23.54 -17.56 29.70
N ALA A 112 -22.27 -17.15 29.62
CA ALA A 112 -21.19 -17.77 30.39
C ALA A 112 -21.44 -17.64 31.91
N ILE A 113 -21.90 -16.48 32.36
CA ILE A 113 -22.24 -16.24 33.78
C ILE A 113 -23.40 -17.15 34.22
N GLU A 114 -24.44 -17.28 33.40
CA GLU A 114 -25.58 -18.17 33.69
C GLU A 114 -25.14 -19.63 33.80
N VAL A 115 -24.41 -20.14 32.81
CA VAL A 115 -23.91 -21.52 32.79
C VAL A 115 -22.98 -21.79 33.96
N LEU A 116 -22.13 -20.82 34.34
CA LEU A 116 -21.28 -20.93 35.52
C LEU A 116 -22.09 -21.06 36.82
N LYS A 117 -23.14 -20.25 37.00
CA LYS A 117 -24.04 -20.34 38.15
C LYS A 117 -24.71 -21.72 38.23
N GLU A 118 -25.19 -22.24 37.10
CA GLU A 118 -25.77 -23.58 37.03
C GLU A 118 -24.75 -24.68 37.36
N ALA A 119 -23.52 -24.58 36.85
CA ALA A 119 -22.44 -25.52 37.15
C ALA A 119 -22.10 -25.53 38.64
N GLN A 120 -22.03 -24.36 39.26
CA GLN A 120 -21.79 -24.20 40.70
C GLN A 120 -22.93 -24.81 41.53
N GLN A 121 -24.18 -24.57 41.14
CA GLN A 121 -25.34 -25.14 41.82
C GLN A 121 -25.30 -26.68 41.79
N VAL A 122 -25.12 -27.27 40.61
CA VAL A 122 -25.07 -28.74 40.43
C VAL A 122 -23.92 -29.35 41.21
N THR A 123 -22.76 -28.69 41.22
CA THR A 123 -21.59 -29.13 42.00
C THR A 123 -21.86 -29.07 43.50
N SER A 124 -22.53 -28.01 43.97
CA SER A 124 -22.90 -27.87 45.39
C SER A 124 -23.89 -28.97 45.81
N GLU A 125 -24.86 -29.30 44.97
CA GLU A 125 -25.83 -30.38 45.21
C GLU A 125 -25.14 -31.75 45.30
N ALA A 126 -24.17 -32.02 44.43
CA ALA A 126 -23.37 -33.24 44.47
C ALA A 126 -22.55 -33.36 45.78
N ASN A 127 -22.11 -32.23 46.33
CA ASN A 127 -21.27 -32.16 47.53
C ASN A 127 -22.05 -32.19 48.85
N ARG A 128 -23.37 -31.97 48.85
CA ARG A 128 -24.23 -32.01 50.06
C ARG A 128 -24.47 -33.41 50.64
N GLY A 129 -23.59 -34.37 50.35
CA GLY A 129 -23.63 -35.69 50.98
C GLY A 129 -24.75 -36.60 50.46
N VAL A 130 -25.06 -36.53 49.16
CA VAL A 130 -25.98 -37.48 48.50
C VAL A 130 -25.44 -38.90 48.70
N LYS A 131 -26.15 -39.69 49.52
CA LYS A 131 -25.76 -41.08 49.88
C LYS A 131 -25.95 -42.07 48.74
N ASP A 132 -26.89 -41.80 47.85
CA ASP A 132 -27.15 -42.61 46.66
C ASP A 132 -26.05 -42.35 45.61
N SER A 133 -25.25 -43.39 45.34
CA SER A 133 -24.14 -43.33 44.38
C SER A 133 -24.59 -43.09 42.94
N SER A 134 -25.78 -43.54 42.54
CA SER A 134 -26.35 -43.29 41.21
C SER A 134 -26.76 -41.83 41.04
N ILE A 135 -27.44 -41.26 42.06
CA ILE A 135 -27.84 -39.85 42.03
C ILE A 135 -26.60 -38.95 42.02
N ARG A 136 -25.61 -39.24 42.88
CA ARG A 136 -24.35 -38.51 42.92
C ARG A 136 -23.62 -38.57 41.58
N GLY A 137 -23.56 -39.75 40.95
CA GLY A 137 -22.95 -39.92 39.62
C GLY A 137 -23.62 -39.06 38.54
N LYS A 138 -24.97 -39.00 38.52
CA LYS A 138 -25.72 -38.15 37.59
C LYS A 138 -25.45 -36.66 37.78
N LEU A 139 -25.36 -36.20 39.03
CA LEU A 139 -25.04 -34.80 39.34
C LEU A 139 -23.62 -34.42 38.88
N ILE A 140 -22.64 -35.28 39.14
CA ILE A 140 -21.26 -35.08 38.66
C ILE A 140 -21.22 -34.98 37.13
N GLN A 141 -21.90 -35.89 36.42
CA GLN A 141 -21.98 -35.84 34.96
C GLN A 141 -22.68 -34.58 34.44
N ARG A 142 -23.75 -34.11 35.12
CA ARG A 142 -24.42 -32.86 34.78
C ARG A 142 -23.50 -31.65 34.98
N GLY A 143 -22.77 -31.59 36.09
CA GLY A 143 -21.79 -30.53 36.36
C GLY A 143 -20.70 -30.50 35.30
N ARG A 144 -20.16 -31.67 34.92
CA ARG A 144 -19.17 -31.80 33.84
C ARG A 144 -19.70 -31.24 32.52
N ARG A 145 -20.92 -31.60 32.10
CA ARG A 145 -21.52 -31.08 30.86
C ARG A 145 -21.68 -29.56 30.88
N LYS A 146 -22.05 -28.98 32.03
CA LYS A 146 -22.13 -27.52 32.18
C LYS A 146 -20.77 -26.84 32.11
N MET A 147 -19.72 -27.47 32.62
CA MET A 147 -18.35 -26.98 32.44
C MET A 147 -17.88 -27.07 30.98
N GLU A 148 -18.20 -28.16 30.27
CA GLU A 148 -17.91 -28.29 28.84
C GLU A 148 -18.65 -27.22 28.01
N GLU A 149 -19.92 -26.95 28.33
CA GLU A 149 -20.70 -25.86 27.74
C GLU A 149 -20.07 -24.48 28.02
N LEU A 150 -19.65 -24.22 29.26
CA LEU A 150 -18.98 -22.96 29.63
C LEU A 150 -17.68 -22.76 28.84
N VAL A 151 -16.85 -23.81 28.71
CA VAL A 151 -15.62 -23.75 27.92
C VAL A 151 -15.93 -23.38 26.47
N SER A 152 -16.93 -24.02 25.86
CA SER A 152 -17.33 -23.72 24.49
C SER A 152 -17.76 -22.26 24.30
N ILE A 153 -18.52 -21.69 25.24
CA ILE A 153 -18.95 -20.28 25.18
C ILE A 153 -17.74 -19.34 25.33
N LEU A 154 -16.82 -19.63 26.26
CA LEU A 154 -15.63 -18.80 26.47
C LEU A 154 -14.68 -18.84 25.28
N GLU A 155 -14.50 -20.01 24.65
CA GLU A 155 -13.69 -20.14 23.43
C GLU A 155 -14.31 -19.35 22.27
N GLU A 156 -15.63 -19.37 22.12
CA GLU A 156 -16.33 -18.56 21.11
C GLU A 156 -16.17 -17.06 21.40
N GLY A 157 -16.38 -16.64 22.65
CA GLY A 157 -16.15 -15.25 23.05
C GLY A 157 -14.72 -14.79 22.80
N GLN A 158 -13.73 -15.65 23.04
CA GLN A 158 -12.32 -15.35 22.75
C GLN A 158 -12.07 -15.18 21.25
N ARG A 159 -12.62 -16.07 20.40
CA ARG A 159 -12.54 -15.95 18.94
C ARG A 159 -13.12 -14.63 18.47
N GLN A 160 -14.28 -14.23 19.01
CA GLN A 160 -14.92 -12.97 18.66
C GLN A 160 -14.07 -11.75 19.04
N VAL A 161 -13.54 -11.70 20.27
CA VAL A 161 -12.67 -10.61 20.71
C VAL A 161 -11.41 -10.50 19.84
N GLN A 162 -10.84 -11.64 19.44
CA GLN A 162 -9.67 -11.67 18.56
C GLN A 162 -10.01 -11.14 17.16
N ALA A 163 -11.13 -11.55 16.58
CA ALA A 163 -11.59 -11.03 15.29
C ALA A 163 -11.90 -9.53 15.33
N GLU A 164 -12.57 -9.04 16.38
CA GLU A 164 -12.82 -7.60 16.59
C GLU A 164 -11.50 -6.79 16.68
N LYS A 165 -10.46 -7.37 17.27
CA LYS A 165 -9.14 -6.75 17.36
C LYS A 165 -8.49 -6.64 15.97
N GLU A 166 -8.50 -7.72 15.20
CA GLU A 166 -7.96 -7.74 13.83
C GLU A 166 -8.68 -6.75 12.93
N ILE A 167 -10.00 -6.65 13.01
CA ILE A 167 -10.78 -5.66 12.28
C ILE A 167 -10.36 -4.23 12.66
N ARG A 168 -10.20 -3.95 13.96
CA ARG A 168 -9.71 -2.63 14.42
C ARG A 168 -8.33 -2.31 13.86
N GLU A 169 -7.43 -3.28 13.79
CA GLU A 169 -6.10 -3.13 13.19
C GLU A 169 -6.20 -2.79 11.69
N ILE A 170 -7.10 -3.46 10.95
CA ILE A 170 -7.37 -3.16 9.53
C ILE A 170 -7.86 -1.71 9.37
N TYR A 171 -8.81 -1.24 10.19
CA TYR A 171 -9.29 0.15 10.12
C TYR A 171 -8.20 1.17 10.45
N GLN A 172 -7.30 0.87 11.38
CA GLN A 172 -6.16 1.73 11.66
C GLN A 172 -5.22 1.82 10.44
N GLU A 173 -5.02 0.72 9.72
CA GLU A 173 -4.23 0.71 8.49
C GLU A 173 -4.93 1.49 7.36
N ILE A 174 -6.24 1.30 7.19
CA ILE A 174 -7.07 2.10 6.27
C ILE A 174 -6.90 3.59 6.58
N GLY A 175 -6.97 4.02 7.84
CA GLY A 175 -6.81 5.42 8.23
C GLY A 175 -5.44 6.01 7.85
N LYS A 176 -4.37 5.22 8.01
CA LYS A 176 -3.01 5.62 7.57
C LYS A 176 -2.94 5.78 6.05
N LEU A 177 -3.47 4.81 5.30
CA LEU A 177 -3.47 4.85 3.83
C LEU A 177 -4.37 5.97 3.29
N ALA A 178 -5.53 6.20 3.90
CA ALA A 178 -6.43 7.29 3.54
C ALA A 178 -5.74 8.65 3.70
N THR A 179 -4.95 8.83 4.76
CA THR A 179 -4.15 10.04 4.96
C THR A 179 -3.10 10.21 3.85
N VAL A 180 -2.43 9.13 3.44
CA VAL A 180 -1.47 9.15 2.33
C VAL A 180 -2.15 9.51 1.01
N GLU A 181 -3.31 8.91 0.72
CA GLU A 181 -4.08 9.19 -0.49
C GLU A 181 -4.63 10.62 -0.49
N GLN A 182 -5.13 11.11 0.64
CA GLN A 182 -5.58 12.50 0.76
C GLN A 182 -4.43 13.47 0.50
N ASN A 183 -3.24 13.21 1.06
CA ASN A 183 -2.06 14.02 0.79
C ASN A 183 -1.65 13.97 -0.68
N ARG A 184 -1.79 12.82 -1.35
CA ARG A 184 -1.55 12.68 -2.79
C ARG A 184 -2.55 13.51 -3.59
N ILE A 185 -3.84 13.40 -3.29
CA ILE A 185 -4.92 14.16 -3.95
C ILE A 185 -4.69 15.65 -3.74
N ASN A 186 -4.42 16.11 -2.52
CA ASN A 186 -4.13 17.51 -2.24
C ASN A 186 -2.95 18.02 -3.06
N LYS A 187 -1.83 17.27 -3.10
CA LYS A 187 -0.66 17.64 -3.91
C LYS A 187 -0.95 17.66 -5.42
N LEU A 188 -1.82 16.78 -5.91
CA LEU A 188 -2.25 16.78 -7.30
C LEU A 188 -3.19 17.96 -7.60
N SER A 189 -4.10 18.29 -6.69
CA SER A 189 -5.05 19.40 -6.82
C SER A 189 -4.40 20.78 -6.65
N SER A 190 -3.33 20.90 -5.86
CA SER A 190 -2.56 22.14 -5.67
C SER A 190 -1.64 22.48 -6.85
N THR A 191 -1.87 21.91 -8.03
CA THR A 191 -1.09 22.16 -9.25
C THR A 191 -1.75 23.16 -10.21
N MET A 192 -2.35 24.23 -9.70
CA MET A 192 -2.25 25.49 -10.46
C MET A 192 -0.91 26.09 -10.04
N THR A 193 0.13 25.96 -10.88
CA THR A 193 1.42 26.58 -10.56
C THR A 193 1.26 28.10 -10.51
N VAL A 194 2.14 28.82 -9.80
CA VAL A 194 2.10 30.29 -9.76
C VAL A 194 2.14 30.85 -11.19
N GLU A 195 2.87 30.21 -12.10
CA GLU A 195 2.92 30.60 -13.52
C GLU A 195 1.59 30.37 -14.24
N GLN A 196 0.88 29.27 -13.95
CA GLN A 196 -0.44 29.01 -14.52
C GLN A 196 -1.51 29.95 -13.94
N ALA A 197 -1.41 30.28 -12.65
CA ALA A 197 -2.24 31.29 -12.00
C ALA A 197 -1.99 32.67 -12.61
N MET A 198 -0.73 33.07 -12.78
CA MET A 198 -0.35 34.33 -13.41
C MET A 198 -0.76 34.38 -14.88
N ALA A 199 -0.62 33.28 -15.63
CA ALA A 199 -1.08 33.19 -17.01
C ALA A 199 -2.62 33.33 -17.12
N LEU A 200 -3.35 32.74 -16.18
CA LEU A 200 -4.81 32.89 -16.09
C LEU A 200 -5.19 34.35 -15.79
N ILE A 201 -4.52 34.98 -14.81
CA ILE A 201 -4.74 36.39 -14.43
C ILE A 201 -4.43 37.33 -15.60
N SER A 202 -3.30 37.14 -16.29
CA SER A 202 -2.94 37.94 -17.47
C SER A 202 -4.01 37.81 -18.56
N LYS A 203 -4.48 36.59 -18.84
CA LYS A 203 -5.51 36.35 -19.85
C LYS A 203 -6.87 36.94 -19.46
N LEU A 204 -7.23 36.90 -18.17
CA LEU A 204 -8.42 37.54 -17.65
C LEU A 204 -8.36 39.07 -17.78
N SER A 205 -7.21 39.66 -17.46
CA SER A 205 -6.95 41.10 -17.60
C SER A 205 -7.03 41.55 -19.06
N THR A 206 -6.48 40.77 -19.99
CA THR A 206 -6.61 41.03 -21.43
C THR A 206 -8.07 40.99 -21.88
N LEU A 207 -8.84 39.96 -21.48
CA LEU A 207 -10.26 39.83 -21.81
C LEU A 207 -11.09 41.02 -21.30
N ILE A 208 -10.84 41.46 -20.06
CA ILE A 208 -11.51 42.63 -19.46
C ILE A 208 -11.17 43.90 -20.24
N ASN A 209 -9.90 44.08 -20.62
CA ASN A 209 -9.48 45.24 -21.38
C ASN A 209 -10.11 45.30 -22.79
N GLU A 210 -10.26 44.14 -23.42
CA GLU A 210 -10.85 44.01 -24.76
C GLU A 210 -12.37 44.16 -24.78
N HIS A 211 -13.09 43.64 -23.77
CA HIS A 211 -14.55 43.52 -23.81
C HIS A 211 -15.29 44.54 -22.94
N VAL A 212 -14.60 45.27 -22.06
CA VAL A 212 -15.22 46.32 -21.24
C VAL A 212 -14.84 47.70 -21.84
N PRO A 213 -15.74 48.36 -22.58
CA PRO A 213 -15.44 49.62 -23.25
C PRO A 213 -15.33 50.81 -22.27
N ASP A 214 -16.03 50.75 -21.14
CA ASP A 214 -15.99 51.80 -20.11
C ASP A 214 -14.67 51.73 -19.32
N LYS A 215 -13.87 52.79 -19.46
CA LYS A 215 -12.58 52.94 -18.76
C LYS A 215 -12.74 52.98 -17.24
N ALA A 216 -13.76 53.67 -16.71
CA ALA A 216 -13.96 53.77 -15.27
C ALA A 216 -14.37 52.42 -14.65
N VAL A 217 -15.09 51.58 -15.41
CA VAL A 217 -15.45 50.22 -15.00
C VAL A 217 -14.25 49.27 -15.08
N ARG A 218 -13.45 49.33 -16.16
CA ARG A 218 -12.18 48.56 -16.26
C ARG A 218 -11.22 48.85 -15.11
N ASP A 219 -11.00 50.12 -14.81
CA ASP A 219 -10.05 50.55 -13.77
C ASP A 219 -10.52 50.08 -12.37
N ARG A 220 -11.84 50.01 -12.15
CA ARG A 220 -12.43 49.52 -10.90
C ARG A 220 -12.24 48.01 -10.77
N ILE A 221 -12.60 47.25 -11.79
CA ILE A 221 -12.45 45.79 -11.83
C ILE A 221 -10.98 45.39 -11.68
N SER A 222 -10.07 46.08 -12.38
CA SER A 222 -8.62 45.79 -12.31
C SER A 222 -8.05 46.05 -10.91
N ARG A 223 -8.49 47.11 -10.22
CA ARG A 223 -8.09 47.41 -8.84
C ARG A 223 -8.63 46.40 -7.84
N GLU A 224 -9.91 46.03 -7.96
CA GLU A 224 -10.50 44.98 -7.11
C GLU A 224 -9.78 43.64 -7.29
N LEU A 225 -9.51 43.24 -8.54
CA LEU A 225 -8.81 42.00 -8.83
C LEU A 225 -7.43 41.93 -8.15
N ILE A 226 -6.67 43.04 -8.18
CA ILE A 226 -5.35 43.14 -7.53
C ILE A 226 -5.47 43.09 -5.99
N LEU A 227 -6.50 43.71 -5.42
CA LEU A 227 -6.72 43.73 -3.98
C LEU A 227 -7.12 42.35 -3.44
N THR A 228 -8.00 41.63 -4.12
CA THR A 228 -8.43 40.28 -3.72
C THR A 228 -7.26 39.29 -3.78
N LEU A 229 -6.41 39.37 -4.80
CA LEU A 229 -5.24 38.50 -4.95
C LEU A 229 -4.20 38.70 -3.83
N ASN A 230 -4.06 39.92 -3.30
CA ASN A 230 -3.13 40.18 -2.19
C ASN A 230 -3.69 39.77 -0.82
N GLN A 231 -5.01 39.62 -0.68
CA GLN A 231 -5.65 39.19 0.57
C GLN A 231 -5.61 37.67 0.76
N GLU A 232 -5.65 36.88 -0.31
CA GLU A 232 -5.55 35.40 -0.23
C GLU A 232 -4.09 34.90 -0.12
N ALA A 233 -3.11 35.77 -0.30
CA ALA A 233 -1.68 35.46 -0.20
C ALA A 233 -1.05 35.70 1.20
N SER A 234 -1.84 36.19 2.17
CA SER A 234 -1.45 36.43 3.58
C SER A 234 -2.12 35.44 4.52
#